data_AF-A0A429YCK0-F1
#
_entry.id   AF-A0A429YCK0-F1
#
_cell.length_a   1.000
_cell.length_b   1.000
_cell.length_c   1.000
_cell.angle_alpha   90.00
_cell.angle_beta   90.00
_cell.angle_gamma   90.00
#
_symmetry.space_group_name_H-M   'P 1'
#
loop_
_entity.id
_entity.type
_entity.pdbx_description
1 polymer ?
#
loop_
_entity_poly.entity_id
_entity_poly.type
_entity_poly.pdbx_seq_one_letter_code
_entity_poly.pdbx_strand_id
1 'polypeptide(L)' 'MKTVTIRIDDDVMTRWDELAQAHGLDSGHLMGQAIVEKLEELEDFYVVKARTAKPFQPVPNEEVWRRLGLED' A
#
# COMPACT_ATOMS: atom_id res chain seq x y z
N MET A 1 -5.93 -22.40 0.49
CA MET A 1 -6.80 -21.25 0.18
C MET A 1 -7.64 -20.95 1.42
N LYS A 2 -7.79 -19.68 1.82
CA LYS A 2 -8.64 -19.28 2.95
C LYS A 2 -9.79 -18.41 2.42
N THR A 3 -10.96 -18.52 3.04
CA THR A 3 -12.13 -17.70 2.71
C THR A 3 -12.23 -16.56 3.72
N VAL A 4 -12.55 -15.36 3.23
CA VAL A 4 -12.80 -14.18 4.05
C VAL A 4 -14.21 -13.70 3.77
N THR A 5 -14.95 -13.35 4.82
CA THR A 5 -16.27 -12.70 4.72
C THR A 5 -16.18 -11.35 5.39
N ILE A 6 -16.48 -10.30 4.63
CA ILE A 6 -16.49 -8.91 5.10
C ILE A 6 -17.88 -8.32 4.91
N ARG A 7 -18.25 -7.38 5.78
CA ARG A 7 -19.42 -6.52 5.59
C ARG A 7 -18.94 -5.20 5.02
N ILE A 8 -19.59 -4.78 3.95
CA ILE A 8 -19.36 -3.51 3.26
C ILE A 8 -20.74 -2.87 3.11
N ASP A 9 -20.79 -1.54 3.18
CA ASP A 9 -22.03 -0.81 2.94
C ASP A 9 -22.51 -0.99 1.49
N ASP A 10 -23.83 -1.07 1.32
CA ASP A 10 -24.46 -1.37 0.03
C ASP A 10 -24.10 -0.35 -1.06
N ASP A 11 -23.92 0.92 -0.68
CA ASP A 11 -23.54 1.99 -1.61
C ASP A 11 -22.12 1.81 -2.15
N VAL A 12 -21.19 1.38 -1.31
CA VAL A 12 -19.81 1.08 -1.71
C VAL A 12 -19.78 -0.13 -2.63
N MET A 13 -20.50 -1.21 -2.29
CA MET A 13 -20.57 -2.40 -3.14
C MET A 13 -21.19 -2.07 -4.51
N THR A 14 -22.26 -1.28 -4.53
CA THR A 14 -22.90 -0.82 -5.78
C THR A 14 -21.91 -0.09 -6.67
N ARG A 15 -21.19 0.90 -6.12
CA ARG A 15 -20.18 1.66 -6.86
C ARG A 15 -19.03 0.78 -7.38
N TRP A 16 -18.66 -0.24 -6.61
CA TRP A 16 -17.62 -1.19 -6.98
C TRP A 16 -18.03 -2.03 -8.19
N ASP A 17 -19.24 -2.59 -8.15
CA ASP A 17 -19.76 -3.43 -9.22
C ASP A 17 -20.01 -2.64 -10.51
N GLU A 18 -20.51 -1.40 -10.41
CA GLU A 18 -20.65 -0.51 -11.57
C GLU A 18 -19.30 -0.26 -12.26
N LEU A 19 -18.25 0.01 -11.47
CA LEU A 19 -16.90 0.22 -11.99
C LEU A 19 -16.35 -1.06 -12.65
N ALA A 20 -16.49 -2.20 -11.99
CA ALA A 20 -16.04 -3.47 -12.54
C ALA A 20 -16.74 -3.80 -13.86
N GLN A 21 -18.07 -3.62 -13.91
CA GLN A 21 -18.88 -3.87 -15.09
C GLN A 21 -18.51 -2.93 -16.25
N ALA A 22 -18.33 -1.64 -15.98
CA ALA A 22 -17.98 -0.65 -17.00
C ALA A 22 -16.65 -0.97 -17.72
N HIS A 23 -15.73 -1.68 -17.04
CA HIS A 23 -14.41 -2.01 -17.55
C HIS A 23 -14.20 -3.50 -17.86
N GLY A 24 -15.25 -4.33 -17.73
CA GLY A 24 -15.16 -5.77 -17.98
C GLY A 24 -14.24 -6.51 -16.99
N LEU A 25 -14.16 -6.03 -15.75
CA LEU A 25 -13.32 -6.56 -14.69
C LEU A 25 -14.14 -7.49 -13.76
N ASP A 26 -13.45 -8.40 -13.08
CA ASP A 26 -14.06 -9.26 -12.05
C ASP A 26 -13.98 -8.58 -10.67
N SER A 27 -15.14 -8.19 -10.12
CA SER A 27 -15.26 -7.56 -8.81
C SER A 27 -14.56 -8.34 -7.70
N GLY A 28 -14.60 -9.68 -7.75
CA GLY A 28 -13.98 -10.54 -6.74
C GLY A 28 -12.45 -10.53 -6.83
N HIS A 29 -11.91 -10.59 -8.06
CA HIS A 29 -10.48 -10.44 -8.31
C HIS A 29 -9.96 -9.07 -7.85
N LEU A 30 -10.66 -8.00 -8.19
CA LEU A 30 -10.30 -6.63 -7.78
C LEU A 30 -10.29 -6.49 -6.25
N MET A 31 -11.26 -7.09 -5.56
CA MET A 31 -11.31 -7.04 -4.09
C MET A 31 -10.09 -7.73 -3.48
N GLY A 32 -9.68 -8.86 -4.06
CA GLY A 32 -8.45 -9.55 -3.70
C GLY A 32 -7.22 -8.67 -3.91
N GLN A 33 -7.12 -8.01 -5.06
CA GLN A 33 -6.01 -7.07 -5.35
C GLN A 33 -5.97 -5.91 -4.36
N ALA A 34 -7.10 -5.26 -4.08
CA ALA A 34 -7.17 -4.14 -3.15
C ALA A 34 -6.72 -4.53 -1.72
N ILE A 35 -7.03 -5.75 -1.28
CA ILE A 35 -6.55 -6.28 0.01
C ILE A 35 -5.02 -6.46 -0.02
N VAL A 36 -4.47 -7.01 -1.10
CA VAL A 36 -3.02 -7.23 -1.25
C VAL A 36 -2.27 -5.89 -1.27
N GLU A 37 -2.70 -4.96 -2.11
CA GLU A 37 -2.12 -3.61 -2.20
C GLU A 37 -2.13 -2.92 -0.83
N LYS A 38 -3.26 -3.00 -0.12
CA LYS A 38 -3.34 -2.39 1.21
C LYS A 38 -2.43 -3.07 2.23
N LEU A 39 -2.25 -4.38 2.13
CA LEU A 39 -1.35 -5.12 3.00
C LEU A 39 0.10 -4.68 2.76
N GLU A 40 0.54 -4.58 1.51
CA GLU A 40 1.88 -4.12 1.14
C GLU A 40 2.16 -2.72 1.68
N GLU A 41 1.22 -1.77 1.51
CA GLU A 41 1.34 -0.43 2.09
C GLU A 41 1.51 -0.44 3.62
N LEU A 42 0.76 -1.31 4.31
CA LEU A 42 0.84 -1.44 5.76
C LEU A 42 2.17 -2.04 6.19
N GLU A 43 2.66 -3.06 5.50
CA GLU A 43 3.97 -3.66 5.76
C GLU A 43 5.08 -2.62 5.63
N ASP A 44 5.11 -1.85 4.54
CA ASP A 44 6.05 -0.76 4.34
C ASP A 44 5.97 0.29 5.44
N PHE A 45 4.76 0.76 5.74
CA PHE A 45 4.54 1.76 6.78
C PHE A 45 5.05 1.29 8.14
N TYR A 46 4.73 0.06 8.54
CA TYR A 46 5.15 -0.48 9.82
C TYR A 46 6.65 -0.78 9.88
N VAL A 47 7.29 -1.15 8.77
CA VAL A 47 8.75 -1.25 8.67
C VAL A 47 9.40 0.11 8.93
N VAL A 48 8.93 1.17 8.26
CA VAL A 48 9.46 2.53 8.47
C VAL A 48 9.21 3.00 9.90
N LYS A 49 7.99 2.83 10.41
CA LYS A 49 7.63 3.18 11.78
C LYS A 49 8.51 2.47 12.81
N ALA A 50 8.81 1.18 12.61
CA ALA A 50 9.68 0.43 13.50
C ALA A 50 11.13 0.97 13.48
N ARG A 51 11.63 1.36 12.31
CA ARG A 51 12.96 1.97 12.16
C ARG A 51 13.05 3.33 12.84
N THR A 52 12.02 4.17 12.71
CA THR A 52 11.99 5.53 13.25
C THR A 52 11.57 5.59 14.73
N ALA A 53 11.01 4.52 15.28
CA ALA A 53 10.66 4.43 16.70
C ALA A 53 11.88 4.42 17.64
N LYS A 54 13.08 4.16 17.14
CA LYS A 54 14.33 4.23 17.90
C LYS A 54 15.15 5.44 17.43
N PRO A 55 15.96 6.07 18.30
CA PRO A 55 16.90 7.09 17.87
C PRO A 55 17.77 6.56 16.73
N PHE A 56 17.81 7.29 15.63
CA PHE A 56 18.65 7.02 14.48
C PHE A 56 19.64 8.16 14.29
N GLN A 57 20.80 7.87 13.69
CA GLN A 57 21.74 8.94 13.34
C GLN A 57 21.24 9.64 12.08
N PRO A 58 20.90 10.94 12.14
CA PRO A 58 20.58 11.70 10.95
C PRO A 58 21.84 11.86 10.10
N VAL A 59 21.69 11.81 8.78
CA VAL A 59 22.77 12.04 7.82
C VAL A 59 22.47 13.34 7.08
N PRO A 60 23.42 14.30 7.02
CA PRO A 60 23.24 15.54 6.24
C PRO A 60 23.04 15.25 4.75
N ASN A 61 22.30 16.11 4.04
CA ASN A 61 22.00 15.91 2.62
C ASN A 61 23.27 15.87 1.76
N GLU A 62 24.27 16.70 2.08
CA GLU A 62 25.56 16.76 1.38
C GLU A 62 26.30 15.42 1.45
N GLU A 63 26.21 14.73 2.60
CA GLU A 63 26.78 13.40 2.79
C GLU A 63 26.00 12.33 2.00
N VAL A 64 24.68 12.45 1.92
CA VAL A 64 23.84 11.53 1.12
C VAL A 64 24.17 11.68 -0.37
N TRP A 65 24.28 12.90 -0.88
CA TRP A 65 24.55 13.19 -2.29
C TRP A 65 25.93 12.68 -2.71
N ARG A 66 26.96 12.89 -1.87
CA ARG A 66 28.30 12.33 -2.10
C ARG A 66 28.30 10.81 -2.18
N ARG A 67 27.59 10.12 -1.26
CA ARG A 67 27.49 8.65 -1.27
C ARG A 67 26.78 8.09 -2.50
N LEU A 68 25.85 8.86 -3.06
CA LEU A 68 25.11 8.49 -4.28
C LEU A 68 25.84 8.91 -5.56
N GLY A 69 26.98 9.60 -5.47
CA GLY A 69 27.73 10.11 -6.62
C GLY A 69 26.99 11.22 -7.37
N LEU A 70 26.11 11.95 -6.69
CA LEU A 70 25.33 13.06 -7.25
C LEU A 70 26.01 14.43 -7.05
N GLU A 71 26.99 14.49 -6.16
CA GLU A 71 27.91 15.62 -5.95
C GLU A 71 29.32 15.06 -5.61
N ASP A 72 30.35 15.87 -5.87
CA ASP A 72 31.76 15.53 -5.62
C ASP A 72 32.13 15.49 -4.12
#